data_AF-A0A229NXZ4-F1
#
_entry.id   AF-A0A229NXZ4-F1
#
_cell.length_a   1.000
_cell.length_b   1.000
_cell.length_c   1.000
_cell.angle_alpha   90.00
_cell.angle_beta   90.00
_cell.angle_gamma   90.00
#
_symmetry.space_group_name_H-M   'P 1'
#
loop_
_entity.id
_entity.type
_entity.pdbx_description
1 polymer ?
#
loop_
_entity_poly.entity_id
_entity_poly.type
_entity_poly.pdbx_seq_one_letter_code
_entity_poly.pdbx_strand_id
1 'polypeptide(L)'
;MKKSTLIPSILQTVLTPDEVELVVQAVGYVDNARKLSVYDLFLYWSVAASEEWSSYRFGADHAASSGLCPVHYSSFSGKAADVPFAVFKEIFHLIVRKCNRETRRKLAFLKNCC
;
A
#
# COMPACT_ATOMS: atom_id res chain seq x y z
N MET A 1 -22.55 8.74 -3.74
CA MET A 1 -21.16 9.09 -3.32
C MET A 1 -20.19 8.55 -4.36
N LYS A 2 -19.27 9.37 -4.88
CA LYS A 2 -18.20 8.88 -5.78
C LYS A 2 -17.23 8.09 -4.91
N LYS A 3 -17.06 6.79 -5.19
CA LYS A 3 -16.04 5.97 -4.52
C LYS A 3 -14.66 6.49 -4.95
N SER A 4 -13.89 7.08 -4.04
CA SER A 4 -12.53 7.52 -4.31
C SER A 4 -11.60 6.30 -4.32
N THR A 5 -11.62 5.58 -5.43
CA THR A 5 -10.87 4.31 -5.62
C THR A 5 -9.55 4.51 -6.36
N LEU A 6 -9.26 5.75 -6.76
CA LEU A 6 -8.19 6.08 -7.69
C LEU A 6 -6.81 5.75 -7.11
N ILE A 7 -6.58 6.05 -5.82
CA ILE A 7 -5.29 5.80 -5.17
C ILE A 7 -5.00 4.30 -5.05
N PRO A 8 -5.90 3.46 -4.49
CA PRO A 8 -5.70 2.00 -4.47
C PRO A 8 -5.48 1.42 -5.86
N SER A 9 -6.25 1.87 -6.87
CA SER A 9 -6.13 1.39 -8.24
C SER A 9 -4.77 1.72 -8.87
N ILE A 10 -4.24 2.93 -8.66
CA ILE A 10 -2.90 3.30 -9.16
C ILE A 10 -1.84 2.46 -8.46
N LEU A 11 -1.90 2.32 -7.14
CA LEU A 11 -0.89 1.60 -6.39
C LEU A 11 -0.85 0.11 -6.73
N GLN A 12 -2.01 -0.50 -7.01
CA GLN A 12 -2.12 -1.85 -7.55
C GLN A 12 -1.36 -2.04 -8.89
N THR A 13 -1.22 -0.98 -9.71
CA THR A 13 -0.41 -1.06 -10.95
C THR A 13 1.10 -1.02 -10.69
N VAL A 14 1.50 -0.45 -9.56
CA VAL A 14 2.91 -0.25 -9.20
C VAL A 14 3.43 -1.41 -8.36
N LEU A 15 2.60 -1.96 -7.48
CA LEU A 15 2.99 -2.95 -6.49
C LEU A 15 1.91 -4.03 -6.38
N THR A 16 2.30 -5.31 -6.56
CA THR A 16 1.37 -6.44 -6.43
C THR A 16 1.40 -7.04 -5.01
N PRO A 17 0.35 -7.78 -4.59
CA PRO A 17 0.34 -8.49 -3.33
C PRO A 17 1.53 -9.45 -3.17
N ASP A 18 1.86 -10.20 -4.23
CA ASP A 18 2.97 -11.17 -4.24
C ASP A 18 4.32 -10.49 -3.98
N GLU A 19 4.53 -9.29 -4.53
CA GLU A 19 5.75 -8.52 -4.28
C GLU A 19 5.86 -8.07 -2.82
N VAL A 20 4.73 -7.72 -2.19
CA VAL A 20 4.69 -7.38 -0.76
C VAL A 20 4.95 -8.61 0.10
N GLU A 21 4.41 -9.77 -0.27
CA GLU A 21 4.66 -11.01 0.43
C GLU A 21 6.16 -11.38 0.40
N LEU A 22 6.82 -11.24 -0.76
CA LEU A 22 8.27 -11.46 -0.87
C LEU A 22 9.07 -10.52 0.05
N VAL A 23 8.65 -9.25 0.16
CA VAL A 23 9.29 -8.29 1.08
C VAL A 23 9.07 -8.71 2.54
N VAL A 24 7.84 -9.08 2.89
CA VAL A 24 7.49 -9.55 4.24
C VAL A 24 8.34 -10.77 4.65
N GLN A 25 8.46 -11.75 3.75
CA GLN A 25 9.29 -12.93 3.95
C GLN A 25 10.78 -12.58 4.07
N ALA A 26 11.29 -11.67 3.25
CA ALA A 26 12.69 -11.23 3.31
C ALA A 26 13.04 -10.53 4.63
N VAL A 27 12.08 -9.84 5.24
CA VAL A 27 12.23 -9.21 6.57
C VAL A 27 12.06 -10.23 7.71
N GLY A 28 11.56 -11.44 7.42
CA GLY A 28 11.32 -12.49 8.41
C GLY A 28 10.04 -12.26 9.24
N TYR A 29 9.13 -11.41 8.78
CA TYR A 29 7.83 -11.22 9.41
C TYR A 29 6.84 -12.27 8.88
N VAL A 30 6.05 -12.90 9.75
CA VAL A 30 5.02 -13.86 9.37
C VAL A 30 3.66 -13.21 9.49
N ASP A 31 3.01 -12.99 8.34
CA ASP A 31 1.66 -12.45 8.30
C ASP A 31 0.63 -13.53 8.69
N ASN A 32 0.26 -13.57 9.97
CA ASN A 32 -0.75 -14.50 10.49
C ASN A 32 -2.20 -13.97 10.38
N ALA A 33 -2.40 -12.76 9.84
CA ALA A 33 -3.69 -12.10 9.91
C ALA A 33 -4.64 -12.57 8.79
N ARG A 34 -5.69 -13.29 9.18
CA ARG A 34 -6.66 -13.88 8.23
C ARG A 34 -7.53 -12.86 7.48
N LYS A 35 -7.70 -11.64 8.02
CA LYS A 35 -8.64 -10.63 7.49
C LYS A 35 -7.99 -9.35 6.96
N LEU A 36 -6.73 -9.10 7.32
CA LEU A 36 -6.04 -7.86 6.98
C LEU A 36 -4.56 -8.17 6.76
N SER A 37 -4.17 -8.32 5.50
CA SER A 37 -2.78 -8.57 5.13
C SER A 37 -1.92 -7.31 5.27
N VAL A 38 -0.59 -7.46 5.23
CA VAL A 38 0.33 -6.32 5.10
C VAL A 38 0.04 -5.49 3.84
N TYR A 39 -0.37 -6.14 2.75
CA TYR A 39 -0.76 -5.46 1.52
C TYR A 39 -2.01 -4.59 1.72
N ASP A 40 -3.02 -5.12 2.41
CA ASP A 40 -4.21 -4.34 2.77
C ASP A 40 -3.83 -3.16 3.66
N LEU A 41 -2.97 -3.38 4.66
CA LEU A 41 -2.47 -2.31 5.53
C LEU A 41 -1.76 -1.21 4.74
N PHE A 42 -0.97 -1.56 3.72
CA PHE A 42 -0.35 -0.61 2.82
C PHE A 42 -1.37 0.24 2.04
N LEU A 43 -2.43 -0.39 1.53
CA LEU A 43 -3.51 0.35 0.86
C LEU A 43 -4.25 1.27 1.83
N TYR A 44 -4.52 0.80 3.06
CA TYR A 44 -5.09 1.61 4.14
C TYR A 44 -4.25 2.85 4.41
N TRP A 45 -2.92 2.72 4.52
CA TRP A 45 -2.05 3.86 4.74
C TRP A 45 -2.03 4.85 3.59
N SER A 46 -2.04 4.33 2.37
CA SER A 46 -1.99 5.16 1.18
C SER A 46 -3.25 6.01 1.02
N VAL A 47 -4.42 5.42 1.28
CA VAL A 47 -5.69 6.16 1.29
C VAL A 47 -5.76 7.10 2.47
N ALA A 48 -5.38 6.65 3.68
CA ALA A 48 -5.35 7.48 4.86
C ALA A 48 -4.49 8.74 4.69
N ALA A 49 -3.34 8.61 4.03
CA ALA A 49 -2.47 9.74 3.71
C ALA A 49 -3.07 10.65 2.62
N SER A 50 -3.75 10.09 1.63
CA SER A 50 -4.33 10.84 0.50
C SER A 50 -5.61 11.59 0.87
N GLU A 51 -6.41 11.01 1.77
CA GLU A 51 -7.68 11.56 2.25
C GLU A 51 -7.55 12.21 3.64
N GLU A 52 -6.32 12.33 4.15
CA GLU A 52 -5.99 12.98 5.43
C GLU A 52 -6.83 12.45 6.62
N TRP A 53 -6.91 11.13 6.74
CA TRP A 53 -7.72 10.49 7.77
C TRP A 53 -7.23 10.87 9.18
N SER A 54 -8.17 11.25 10.04
CA SER A 54 -7.88 11.75 11.40
C SER A 54 -7.60 10.66 12.42
N SER A 55 -8.03 9.42 12.17
CA SER A 55 -7.84 8.30 13.11
C SER A 55 -8.07 6.93 12.45
N TYR A 56 -7.61 5.87 13.11
CA TYR A 56 -7.91 4.48 12.74
C TYR A 56 -9.42 4.20 12.66
N ARG A 57 -10.21 4.81 13.56
CA ARG A 57 -11.67 4.65 13.58
C ARG A 57 -12.30 5.30 12.35
N PHE A 58 -11.90 6.53 12.06
CA PHE A 58 -12.34 7.22 10.84
C PHE A 58 -12.06 6.35 9.60
N GLY A 59 -10.84 5.81 9.51
CA GLY A 59 -10.46 4.94 8.40
C GLY A 59 -11.27 3.66 8.30
N ALA A 60 -11.53 2.98 9.41
CA ALA A 60 -12.36 1.78 9.44
C ALA A 60 -13.79 2.06 8.96
N ASP A 61 -14.37 3.20 9.35
CA ASP A 61 -15.72 3.61 8.95
C ASP A 61 -15.81 3.99 7.45
N HIS A 62 -14.72 4.52 6.88
CA HIS A 62 -14.67 5.01 5.50
C HIS A 62 -14.08 4.01 4.49
N ALA A 63 -13.43 2.94 4.95
CA ALA A 63 -12.77 1.94 4.13
C ALA A 63 -13.63 1.43 2.95
N ALA A 64 -14.89 1.07 3.21
CA ALA A 64 -15.81 0.59 2.18
C ALA A 64 -16.07 1.62 1.07
N SER A 65 -16.10 2.90 1.44
CA SER A 65 -16.35 4.00 0.51
C SER A 65 -15.11 4.37 -0.33
N SER A 66 -13.92 4.11 0.20
CA SER A 66 -12.62 4.32 -0.49
C SER A 66 -12.12 3.05 -1.21
N GLY A 67 -12.93 1.99 -1.28
CA GLY A 67 -12.63 0.77 -2.05
C GLY A 67 -11.72 -0.23 -1.34
N LEU A 68 -11.57 -0.13 -0.01
CA LEU A 68 -10.79 -1.03 0.82
C LEU A 68 -11.67 -2.11 1.45
N CYS A 69 -11.06 -3.23 1.84
CA CYS A 69 -11.74 -4.29 2.59
C CYS A 69 -12.17 -3.76 3.97
N PRO A 70 -13.47 -3.76 4.33
CA PRO A 70 -13.92 -3.22 5.61
C PRO A 70 -13.44 -4.09 6.77
N VAL A 71 -12.68 -3.50 7.70
CA VAL A 71 -12.24 -4.17 8.93
C VAL A 71 -12.60 -3.34 10.15
N HIS A 72 -12.71 -3.99 11.30
CA HIS A 72 -12.90 -3.29 12.56
C HIS A 72 -11.66 -2.47 12.93
N TYR A 73 -11.85 -1.29 13.53
CA TYR A 73 -10.75 -0.37 13.86
C TYR A 73 -9.66 -1.02 14.73
N SER A 74 -10.03 -1.95 15.62
CA SER A 74 -9.08 -2.68 16.47
C SER A 74 -8.17 -3.62 15.67
N SER A 75 -8.69 -4.21 14.59
CA SER A 75 -7.90 -5.05 13.69
C SER A 75 -6.93 -4.19 12.89
N PHE A 76 -7.37 -3.02 12.43
CA PHE A 76 -6.51 -2.07 11.73
C PHE A 76 -5.40 -1.56 12.65
N SER A 77 -5.73 -1.05 13.84
CA SER A 77 -4.73 -0.54 14.79
C SER A 77 -3.80 -1.63 15.32
N GLY A 78 -4.34 -2.83 15.57
CA GLY A 78 -3.55 -3.97 16.03
C GLY A 78 -2.52 -4.40 14.98
N LYS A 79 -2.94 -4.49 13.70
CA LYS A 79 -2.03 -4.83 12.61
C LYS A 79 -0.98 -3.75 12.38
N ALA A 80 -1.38 -2.48 12.45
CA ALA A 80 -0.46 -1.34 12.37
C ALA A 80 0.63 -1.37 13.45
N ALA A 81 0.30 -1.82 14.66
CA ALA A 81 1.26 -1.96 15.75
C ALA A 81 2.14 -3.22 15.63
N ASP A 82 1.63 -4.28 15.02
CA ASP A 82 2.32 -5.57 14.87
C ASP A 82 3.32 -5.60 13.70
N VAL A 83 3.02 -4.92 12.60
CA VAL A 83 3.89 -4.93 11.41
C VAL A 83 5.17 -4.11 11.67
N PRO A 84 6.36 -4.72 11.55
CA PRO A 84 7.62 -4.02 11.79
C PRO A 84 7.86 -2.89 10.78
N PHE A 85 8.45 -1.78 11.23
CA PHE A 85 8.82 -0.66 10.36
C PHE A 85 9.68 -1.08 9.16
N ALA A 86 10.56 -2.07 9.34
CA ALA A 86 11.43 -2.60 8.28
C ALA A 86 10.64 -3.08 7.06
N VAL A 87 9.45 -3.65 7.25
CA VAL A 87 8.59 -4.09 6.14
C VAL A 87 8.19 -2.92 5.26
N PHE A 88 7.68 -1.84 5.86
CA PHE A 88 7.26 -0.65 5.10
C PHE A 88 8.43 0.12 4.50
N LYS A 89 9.60 0.09 5.15
CA LYS A 89 10.83 0.65 4.59
C LYS A 89 11.20 -0.04 3.28
N GLU A 90 11.22 -1.38 3.26
CA GLU A 90 11.55 -2.14 2.06
C GLU A 90 10.48 -2.02 0.96
N ILE A 91 9.20 -1.97 1.32
CA ILE A 91 8.11 -1.66 0.37
C ILE A 91 8.34 -0.29 -0.29
N PHE A 92 8.67 0.73 0.50
CA PHE A 92 8.97 2.07 -0.03
C PHE A 92 10.16 2.05 -0.99
N HIS A 93 11.26 1.37 -0.62
CA HIS A 93 12.41 1.20 -1.50
C HIS A 93 12.06 0.50 -2.81
N LEU A 94 11.20 -0.53 -2.77
CA LEU A 94 10.72 -1.23 -3.95
C LEU A 94 9.91 -0.31 -4.88
N ILE A 95 8.98 0.47 -4.33
CA ILE A 95 8.19 1.45 -5.09
C ILE A 95 9.11 2.46 -5.78
N VAL A 96 10.04 3.08 -5.03
CA VAL A 96 11.00 4.06 -5.58
C VAL A 96 11.82 3.43 -6.71
N ARG A 97 12.28 2.18 -6.54
CA ARG A 97 13.06 1.47 -7.56
C ARG A 97 12.24 1.23 -8.84
N LYS A 98 10.99 0.79 -8.71
CA LYS A 98 10.09 0.53 -9.86
C LYS A 98 9.76 1.83 -10.59
N CYS A 99 9.35 2.86 -9.87
CA CYS A 99 9.05 4.17 -10.45
C CYS A 99 10.28 4.77 -11.15
N ASN A 100 11.47 4.70 -10.55
CA ASN A 100 12.71 5.18 -11.16
C ASN A 100 13.09 4.39 -12.43
N ARG A 101 12.81 3.08 -12.48
CA ARG A 101 13.03 2.27 -13.69
C ARG A 101 12.12 2.72 -14.82
N GLU A 102 10.83 2.93 -14.54
CA GLU A 102 9.87 3.41 -15.54
C GLU A 102 10.20 4.82 -16.04
N THR A 103 10.56 5.74 -15.14
CA THR A 103 11.01 7.09 -15.52
C THR A 103 12.26 7.03 -16.40
N ARG A 104 13.25 6.19 -16.08
CA ARG A 104 14.44 6.01 -16.93
C ARG A 104 14.10 5.44 -18.31
N ARG A 105 13.18 4.47 -18.40
CA ARG A 105 12.72 3.92 -19.69
C ARG A 105 12.07 4.99 -20.57
N LYS A 106 11.18 5.81 -19.99
CA LYS A 106 10.53 6.92 -20.70
C LYS A 106 11.52 7.97 -21.17
N LEU A 107 12.47 8.37 -20.32
CA LEU A 107 13.51 9.34 -20.68
C LEU A 107 14.47 8.81 -21.76
N ALA A 108 14.83 7.53 -21.72
CA ALA A 108 15.66 6.90 -22.75
C ALA A 108 14.93 6.83 -24.10
N PHE A 109 13.64 6.51 -24.10
CA PHE A 109 12.81 6.53 -25.31
C PHE A 109 12.78 7.91 -25.97
N LEU A 110 12.54 8.98 -25.18
CA LEU A 110 12.52 10.35 -25.69
C LEU A 110 13.85 10.81 -26.29
N LYS A 111 14.99 10.34 -25.77
CA LYS A 111 16.32 10.65 -26.32
C LYS A 111 16.62 9.99 -27.67
N ASN A 112 15.97 8.87 -27.98
CA ASN A 112 16.22 8.11 -29.21
C ASN A 112 15.25 8.48 -30.35
N CYS A 113 14.30 9.38 -30.11
CA CYS A 113 13.33 9.87 -31.09
C CYS A 113 13.64 11.28 -31.60
N CYS A 114 14.77 11.88 -31.20
CA CYS A 114 15.33 13.11 -31.75
C CYS A 114 16.66 12.79 -32.43
#